data_AF-A0A921LVG1-F1
#
_entry.id   AF-A0A921LVG1-F1
#
_cell.length_a   1.000
_cell.length_b   1.000
_cell.length_c   1.000
_cell.angle_alpha   90.00
_cell.angle_beta   90.00
_cell.angle_gamma   90.00
#
_symmetry.space_group_name_H-M   'P 1'
#
loop_
_entity.id
_entity.type
_entity.pdbx_description
1 polymer ?
#
loop_
_entity_poly.entity_id
_entity_poly.type
_entity_poly.pdbx_seq_one_letter_code
_entity_poly.pdbx_strand_id
1 'polypeptide(L)'
;MNQHDEQRLDGACISPDSCNDESPAGASRGGVACAQAKSVALRVLGEESLAGKVFLMGGLVPWIVSGQDSGRLHGDVDLAVRAKDMPAVRAWLAGRETRVAVLDSLDLPCNVAHADYGLCAIIDGVPVSFCPFTIDDGALCQRSAAFTQLEGFDALFEACASGIAMGDFVERRVLPNGGAVGMATLETCRAAKASSDREKDAVDIAELDRLGYDSARFARMTTAFERMNVICVAHSA
;
A
#
# COMPACT_ATOMS: atom_id res chain seq x y z
N MET A 1 14.91 -35.32 15.20
CA MET A 1 13.54 -34.99 15.60
C MET A 1 13.64 -33.77 16.49
N ASN A 2 13.48 -32.56 15.94
CA ASN A 2 13.29 -31.35 16.72
C ASN A 2 12.24 -30.50 16.01
N GLN A 3 11.22 -30.18 16.80
CA GLN A 3 9.96 -29.54 16.47
C GLN A 3 10.12 -28.01 16.40
N HIS A 4 9.39 -27.44 15.44
CA HIS A 4 8.74 -26.13 15.39
C HIS A 4 9.43 -24.91 16.03
N ASP A 5 9.72 -23.93 15.17
CA ASP A 5 9.44 -22.51 15.43
C ASP A 5 8.79 -21.93 14.16
N GLU A 6 7.52 -22.29 13.94
CA GLU A 6 6.63 -21.53 13.05
C GLU A 6 6.01 -20.41 13.88
N GLN A 7 6.73 -19.30 14.05
CA GLN A 7 6.12 -18.06 14.48
C GLN A 7 5.30 -17.52 13.31
N ARG A 8 4.01 -17.82 13.33
CA ARG A 8 2.99 -17.18 12.50
C ARG A 8 2.96 -15.69 12.89
N LEU A 9 3.57 -14.84 12.06
CA LEU A 9 3.46 -13.39 12.18
C LEU A 9 2.03 -13.01 11.75
N ASP A 10 1.11 -13.01 12.70
CA ASP A 10 -0.21 -12.41 12.52
C ASP A 10 -0.02 -10.89 12.30
N GLY A 11 -0.44 -10.37 11.14
CA GLY A 11 -0.57 -8.92 10.93
C GLY A 11 0.23 -8.29 9.79
N ALA A 12 0.92 -9.05 8.93
CA ALA A 12 1.61 -8.45 7.79
C ALA A 12 0.61 -8.15 6.64
N CYS A 13 0.02 -6.97 6.70
CA CYS A 13 -0.96 -6.48 5.73
C CYS A 13 -0.29 -5.91 4.47
N ILE A 14 -1.03 -5.94 3.36
CA ILE A 14 -0.67 -5.39 2.02
C ILE A 14 -0.58 -3.84 2.00
N SER A 15 -0.75 -3.21 3.16
CA SER A 15 -0.43 -1.81 3.41
C SER A 15 0.68 -1.75 4.48
N PRO A 16 1.75 -0.97 4.30
CA PRO A 16 2.76 -0.64 5.32
C PRO A 16 2.22 0.14 6.54
N ASP A 17 0.92 0.06 6.81
CA ASP A 17 0.27 0.50 8.05
C ASP A 17 0.74 -0.30 9.29
N SER A 18 1.89 -0.98 9.21
CA SER A 18 2.50 -1.70 10.32
C SER A 18 2.78 -0.76 11.48
N CYS A 19 2.22 -1.14 12.64
CA CYS A 19 2.58 -0.68 13.98
C CYS A 19 2.03 0.70 14.39
N ASN A 20 0.73 0.78 14.67
CA ASN A 20 0.23 1.71 15.67
C ASN A 20 -0.72 0.99 16.60
N ASP A 21 -0.19 0.47 17.70
CA ASP A 21 -0.96 0.44 18.94
C ASP A 21 -0.13 0.61 20.21
N GLU A 22 1.21 0.54 20.20
CA GLU A 22 1.99 0.94 21.37
C GLU A 22 3.44 1.28 21.00
N SER A 23 3.76 2.58 20.87
CA SER A 23 5.14 3.09 20.83
C SER A 23 5.48 3.79 22.14
N PRO A 24 6.56 3.41 22.85
CA PRO A 24 7.03 4.13 24.01
C PRO A 24 7.76 5.41 23.56
N ALA A 25 7.22 6.55 23.99
CA ALA A 25 7.86 7.87 24.10
C ALA A 25 8.73 8.36 22.91
N GLY A 26 8.15 9.19 22.03
CA GLY A 26 9.01 10.12 21.29
C GLY A 26 8.54 10.81 20.01
N ALA A 27 7.31 10.64 19.52
CA ALA A 27 6.57 11.58 18.65
C ALA A 27 5.32 10.88 18.12
N SER A 28 4.13 11.27 18.58
CA SER A 28 2.91 10.90 17.87
C SER A 28 2.89 11.68 16.55
N ARG A 29 3.33 11.07 15.45
CA ARG A 29 2.98 11.59 14.12
C ARG A 29 1.53 11.21 13.86
N GLY A 30 0.62 12.07 14.33
CA GLY A 30 -0.81 11.93 14.06
C GLY A 30 -1.05 11.90 12.56
N GLY A 31 -1.94 11.02 12.10
CA GLY A 31 -2.32 10.96 10.69
C GLY A 31 -2.88 12.28 10.18
N VAL A 32 -3.07 12.38 8.86
CA VAL A 32 -3.60 13.57 8.19
C VAL A 32 -5.09 13.45 7.91
N ALA A 33 -5.76 14.58 7.75
CA ALA A 33 -7.17 14.60 7.38
C ALA A 33 -7.42 13.92 6.03
N CYS A 34 -8.58 13.27 5.88
CA CYS A 34 -8.97 12.59 4.64
C CYS A 34 -8.83 13.49 3.40
N ALA A 35 -9.27 14.76 3.49
CA ALA A 35 -9.12 15.72 2.41
C ALA A 35 -7.65 15.96 2.00
N GLN A 36 -6.71 15.99 2.94
CA GLN A 36 -5.29 16.17 2.66
C GLN A 36 -4.70 14.93 2.01
N ALA A 37 -4.97 13.73 2.54
CA ALA A 37 -4.54 12.46 1.95
C ALA A 37 -5.05 12.30 0.51
N LYS A 38 -6.35 12.57 0.28
CA LYS A 38 -6.97 12.55 -1.07
C LYS A 38 -6.29 13.54 -2.01
N SER A 39 -6.02 14.76 -1.54
CA SER A 39 -5.34 15.79 -2.35
C SER A 39 -3.95 15.35 -2.81
N VAL A 40 -3.15 14.79 -1.89
CA VAL A 40 -1.81 14.28 -2.21
C VAL A 40 -1.89 13.08 -3.16
N ALA A 41 -2.74 12.09 -2.86
CA ALA A 41 -2.93 10.92 -3.71
C ALA A 41 -3.34 11.30 -5.14
N LEU A 42 -4.36 12.16 -5.29
CA LEU A 42 -4.82 12.62 -6.61
C LEU A 42 -3.76 13.43 -7.36
N ARG A 43 -2.92 14.19 -6.64
CA ARG A 43 -1.78 14.87 -7.26
C ARG A 43 -0.84 13.85 -7.89
N VAL A 44 -0.39 12.83 -7.13
CA VAL A 44 0.53 11.81 -7.65
C VAL A 44 -0.09 11.01 -8.81
N LEU A 45 -1.35 10.58 -8.65
CA LEU A 45 -2.08 9.82 -9.67
C LEU A 45 -2.34 10.65 -10.95
N GLY A 46 -2.36 11.97 -10.84
CA GLY A 46 -2.55 12.90 -11.95
C GLY A 46 -1.27 13.27 -12.70
N GLU A 47 -0.09 12.85 -12.23
CA GLU A 47 1.19 13.14 -12.88
C GLU A 47 1.32 12.36 -14.19
N GLU A 48 1.54 13.07 -15.29
CA GLU A 48 1.59 12.49 -16.64
C GLU A 48 2.69 11.41 -16.77
N SER A 49 3.85 11.66 -16.16
CA SER A 49 4.98 10.71 -16.17
C SER A 49 4.67 9.41 -15.42
N LEU A 50 3.68 9.41 -14.52
CA LEU A 50 3.26 8.26 -13.71
C LEU A 50 1.96 7.61 -14.20
N ALA A 51 1.27 8.22 -15.17
CA ALA A 51 0.01 7.70 -15.70
C ALA A 51 0.15 6.23 -16.16
N GLY A 52 -0.73 5.37 -15.63
CA GLY A 52 -0.73 3.93 -15.93
C GLY A 52 0.39 3.11 -15.27
N LYS A 53 1.21 3.72 -14.41
CA LYS A 53 2.33 3.08 -13.70
C LYS A 53 2.05 2.89 -12.21
N VAL A 54 1.35 3.84 -11.60
CA VAL A 54 1.02 3.86 -10.17
C VAL A 54 -0.47 3.60 -9.95
N PHE A 55 -0.79 2.88 -8.89
CA PHE A 55 -2.15 2.47 -8.54
C PHE A 55 -2.39 2.74 -7.05
N LEU A 56 -3.43 3.50 -6.73
CA LEU A 56 -3.83 3.71 -5.34
C LEU A 56 -4.26 2.42 -4.65
N MET A 57 -3.75 2.18 -3.45
CA MET A 57 -4.08 1.02 -2.61
C MET A 57 -4.61 1.48 -1.24
N GLY A 58 -4.87 0.50 -0.37
CA GLY A 58 -5.07 0.75 1.05
C GLY A 58 -6.37 1.48 1.41
N GLY A 59 -6.36 2.14 2.56
CA GLY A 59 -7.55 2.70 3.19
C GLY A 59 -8.15 3.91 2.49
N LEU A 60 -7.45 4.53 1.54
CA LEU A 60 -7.94 5.74 0.87
C LEU A 60 -8.83 5.44 -0.37
N VAL A 61 -8.73 4.23 -0.92
CA VAL A 61 -9.48 3.79 -2.12
C VAL A 61 -10.99 4.06 -2.01
N PRO A 62 -11.72 3.55 -0.99
CA PRO A 62 -13.18 3.75 -0.92
C PRO A 62 -13.57 5.23 -0.89
N TRP A 63 -12.77 6.06 -0.22
CA TRP A 63 -13.06 7.49 -0.02
C TRP A 63 -12.74 8.35 -1.23
N ILE A 64 -11.79 7.95 -2.07
CA ILE A 64 -11.61 8.57 -3.39
C ILE A 64 -12.77 8.21 -4.32
N VAL A 65 -13.21 6.95 -4.29
CA VAL A 65 -14.29 6.49 -5.17
C VAL A 65 -15.63 7.14 -4.80
N SER A 66 -15.96 7.21 -3.51
CA SER A 66 -17.22 7.80 -3.06
C SER A 66 -17.22 9.33 -3.02
N GLY A 67 -16.03 9.94 -2.97
CA GLY A 67 -15.87 11.38 -2.72
C GLY A 67 -16.13 11.81 -1.27
N GLN A 68 -16.56 10.89 -0.40
CA GLN A 68 -16.90 11.16 0.99
C GLN A 68 -15.66 11.40 1.86
N ASP A 69 -15.86 11.98 3.03
CA ASP A 69 -14.85 12.02 4.08
C ASP A 69 -14.94 10.73 4.92
N SER A 70 -13.80 10.13 5.23
CA SER A 70 -13.74 8.93 6.07
C SER A 70 -14.05 9.18 7.54
N GLY A 71 -14.03 10.45 8.00
CA GLY A 71 -14.19 10.82 9.41
C GLY A 71 -12.98 10.46 10.30
N ARG A 72 -11.95 9.81 9.75
CA ARG A 72 -10.71 9.43 10.44
C ARG A 72 -9.47 10.08 9.83
N LEU A 73 -8.39 10.05 10.60
CA LEU A 73 -7.05 10.38 10.11
C LEU A 73 -6.47 9.23 9.28
N HIS A 74 -5.60 9.55 8.33
CA HIS A 74 -4.86 8.61 7.48
C HIS A 74 -3.37 8.73 7.76
N GLY A 75 -2.70 7.60 8.00
CA GLY A 75 -1.26 7.58 8.29
C GLY A 75 -0.42 7.97 7.07
N ASP A 76 -0.85 7.50 5.91
CA ASP A 76 -0.12 7.59 4.65
C ASP A 76 -1.04 7.48 3.42
N VAL A 77 -0.41 7.49 2.25
CA VAL A 77 -1.00 7.15 0.95
C VAL A 77 -0.25 5.96 0.38
N ASP A 78 -0.96 4.84 0.20
CA ASP A 78 -0.40 3.62 -0.38
C ASP A 78 -0.53 3.62 -1.91
N LEU A 79 0.58 3.41 -2.62
CA LEU A 79 0.62 3.24 -4.06
C LEU A 79 1.32 1.92 -4.42
N ALA A 80 0.65 1.06 -5.18
CA ALA A 80 1.28 -0.07 -5.85
C ALA A 80 1.86 0.39 -7.18
N VAL A 81 3.07 -0.07 -7.51
CA VAL A 81 3.78 0.26 -8.74
C VAL A 81 4.24 -1.04 -9.37
N ARG A 82 4.09 -1.22 -10.68
CA ARG A 82 4.71 -2.41 -11.31
C ARG A 82 6.22 -2.32 -11.11
N ALA A 83 6.88 -3.41 -10.74
CA ALA A 83 8.31 -3.40 -10.45
C ALA A 83 9.15 -2.77 -11.57
N LYS A 84 8.80 -3.05 -12.84
CA LYS A 84 9.45 -2.46 -14.03
C LYS A 84 9.29 -0.94 -14.15
N ASP A 85 8.28 -0.36 -13.50
CA ASP A 85 7.91 1.06 -13.57
C ASP A 85 8.47 1.86 -12.37
N MET A 86 9.08 1.22 -11.37
CA MET A 86 9.73 1.90 -10.23
C MET A 86 10.80 2.93 -10.63
N PRO A 87 11.63 2.71 -11.66
CA PRO A 87 12.57 3.74 -12.13
C PRO A 87 11.88 5.05 -12.54
N ALA A 88 10.65 5.00 -13.07
CA ALA A 88 9.90 6.20 -13.43
C ALA A 88 9.46 7.00 -12.18
N VAL A 89 9.09 6.30 -11.09
CA VAL A 89 8.77 6.93 -9.81
C VAL A 89 9.99 7.64 -9.24
N ARG A 90 11.14 6.97 -9.20
CA ARG A 90 12.41 7.57 -8.74
C ARG A 90 12.82 8.77 -9.59
N ALA A 91 12.73 8.67 -10.92
CA ALA A 91 13.04 9.77 -11.83
C ALA A 91 12.11 10.98 -11.62
N TRP A 92 10.81 10.71 -11.41
CA TRP A 92 9.83 11.74 -11.10
C TRP A 92 10.12 12.43 -9.76
N LEU A 93 10.48 11.68 -8.71
CA LEU A 93 10.86 12.25 -7.41
C LEU A 93 12.16 13.08 -7.49
N ALA A 94 13.17 12.59 -8.20
CA ALA A 94 14.45 13.28 -8.38
C ALA A 94 14.31 14.62 -9.13
N GLY A 95 13.30 14.74 -10.00
CA GLY A 95 13.00 15.96 -10.75
C GLY A 95 12.26 17.05 -9.95
N ARG A 96 11.90 16.81 -8.68
CA ARG A 96 11.17 17.77 -7.85
C ARG A 96 12.13 18.54 -6.94
N GLU A 97 11.80 19.81 -6.68
CA GLU A 97 12.60 20.67 -5.79
C GLU A 97 12.71 20.10 -4.37
N THR A 98 13.74 20.56 -3.67
CA THR A 98 14.39 20.12 -2.40
C THR A 98 13.53 19.84 -1.16
N ARG A 99 12.21 19.77 -1.26
CA ARG A 99 11.28 19.59 -0.13
C ARG A 99 10.66 18.19 -0.02
N VAL A 100 11.00 17.25 -0.89
CA VAL A 100 10.55 15.85 -0.76
C VAL A 100 11.65 15.05 -0.08
N ALA A 101 11.42 14.65 1.17
CA ALA A 101 12.25 13.64 1.81
C ALA A 101 11.89 12.28 1.23
N VAL A 102 12.88 11.54 0.72
CA VAL A 102 12.71 10.21 0.15
C VAL A 102 13.49 9.22 1.02
N LEU A 103 12.81 8.14 1.40
CA LEU A 103 13.38 6.98 2.06
C LEU A 103 13.30 5.83 1.05
N ASP A 104 14.44 5.33 0.59
CA ASP A 104 14.48 4.30 -0.46
C ASP A 104 14.99 2.98 0.10
N SER A 105 14.29 1.89 -0.18
CA SER A 105 14.67 0.57 0.29
C SER A 105 16.03 0.11 -0.24
N LEU A 106 16.49 0.67 -1.36
CA LEU A 106 17.81 0.38 -1.93
C LEU A 106 18.97 0.85 -1.04
N ASP A 107 18.71 1.84 -0.19
CA ASP A 107 19.68 2.44 0.72
C ASP A 107 19.65 1.80 2.13
N LEU A 108 18.71 0.89 2.38
CA LEU A 108 18.56 0.25 3.69
C LEU A 108 19.72 -0.72 3.98
N PRO A 109 20.39 -0.62 5.14
CA PRO A 109 21.47 -1.53 5.51
C PRO A 109 21.06 -3.00 5.56
N CYS A 110 19.81 -3.29 5.93
CA CYS A 110 19.27 -4.66 5.96
C CYS A 110 19.04 -5.23 4.54
N ASN A 111 19.04 -4.40 3.49
CA ASN A 111 18.86 -4.82 2.10
C ASN A 111 20.19 -5.18 1.43
N VAL A 112 20.84 -6.25 1.91
CA VAL A 112 22.14 -6.71 1.40
C VAL A 112 22.10 -7.06 -0.10
N ALA A 113 20.94 -7.49 -0.61
CA ALA A 113 20.76 -7.84 -2.01
C ALA A 113 20.52 -6.63 -2.94
N HIS A 114 20.33 -5.44 -2.38
CA HIS A 114 19.88 -4.25 -3.11
C HIS A 114 18.67 -4.53 -4.02
N ALA A 115 17.74 -5.35 -3.54
CA ALA A 115 16.50 -5.63 -4.26
C ALA A 115 15.50 -4.50 -4.01
N ASP A 116 14.63 -4.22 -4.98
CA ASP A 116 13.67 -3.12 -4.87
C ASP A 116 12.46 -3.53 -4.02
N TYR A 117 12.35 -2.96 -2.82
CA TYR A 117 11.18 -3.07 -1.93
C TYR A 117 10.38 -1.77 -1.89
N GLY A 118 10.66 -0.85 -2.81
CA GLY A 118 9.97 0.42 -2.91
C GLY A 118 10.68 1.56 -2.18
N LEU A 119 9.92 2.63 -2.00
CA LEU A 119 10.36 3.85 -1.34
C LEU A 119 9.16 4.55 -0.70
N CYS A 120 9.43 5.42 0.27
CA CYS A 120 8.46 6.36 0.81
C CYS A 120 8.90 7.79 0.55
N ALA A 121 8.00 8.64 0.09
CA ALA A 121 8.23 10.07 -0.11
C ALA A 121 7.31 10.89 0.78
N ILE A 122 7.84 11.93 1.45
CA ILE A 122 7.01 12.88 2.22
C ILE A 122 6.58 14.01 1.29
N ILE A 123 5.30 14.01 0.88
CA ILE A 123 4.72 14.98 -0.06
C ILE A 123 3.68 15.81 0.68
N ASP A 124 3.88 17.13 0.76
CA ASP A 124 3.04 18.05 1.54
C ASP A 124 2.78 17.57 2.99
N GLY A 125 3.82 16.99 3.61
CA GLY A 125 3.75 16.44 4.97
C GLY A 125 3.05 15.09 5.09
N VAL A 126 2.61 14.48 3.98
CA VAL A 126 1.96 13.17 3.94
C VAL A 126 2.97 12.12 3.48
N PRO A 127 3.17 11.02 4.25
CA PRO A 127 3.92 9.87 3.75
C PRO A 127 3.20 9.22 2.57
N VAL A 128 3.95 8.97 1.49
CA VAL A 128 3.44 8.32 0.28
C VAL A 128 4.34 7.13 -0.03
N SER A 129 3.80 5.93 0.18
CA SER A 129 4.48 4.66 0.00
C SER A 129 4.32 4.17 -1.43
N PHE A 130 5.42 3.84 -2.10
CA PHE A 130 5.45 3.27 -3.45
C PHE A 130 5.97 1.84 -3.38
N CYS A 131 5.05 0.87 -3.39
CA CYS A 131 5.34 -0.55 -3.22
C CYS A 131 5.40 -1.27 -4.57
N PRO A 132 6.56 -1.85 -4.97
CA PRO A 132 6.65 -2.59 -6.21
C PRO A 132 5.85 -3.89 -6.16
N PHE A 133 5.22 -4.24 -7.27
CA PHE A 133 4.56 -5.53 -7.46
C PHE A 133 4.85 -6.15 -8.82
N THR A 134 4.72 -7.47 -8.86
CA THR A 134 4.76 -8.30 -10.07
C THR A 134 3.53 -9.19 -10.11
N ILE A 135 3.03 -9.50 -11.30
CA ILE A 135 2.03 -10.54 -11.52
C ILE A 135 2.53 -11.39 -12.69
N ASP A 136 3.12 -12.53 -12.39
CA ASP A 136 3.68 -13.46 -13.36
C ASP A 136 2.94 -14.79 -13.26
N ASP A 137 2.36 -15.26 -14.37
CA ASP A 137 1.56 -16.50 -14.43
C ASP A 137 0.49 -16.60 -13.31
N GLY A 138 -0.17 -15.47 -13.00
CA GLY A 138 -1.18 -15.37 -11.96
C GLY A 138 -0.64 -15.38 -10.52
N ALA A 139 0.68 -15.36 -10.33
CA ALA A 139 1.32 -15.15 -9.03
C ALA A 139 1.59 -13.65 -8.83
N LEU A 140 0.81 -13.03 -7.96
CA LEU A 140 1.12 -11.70 -7.41
C LEU A 140 2.25 -11.83 -6.41
N CYS A 141 3.25 -10.97 -6.50
CA CYS A 141 4.08 -10.66 -5.35
C CYS A 141 4.30 -9.15 -5.24
N GLN A 142 3.97 -8.59 -4.08
CA GLN A 142 4.18 -7.20 -3.71
C GLN A 142 5.26 -7.11 -2.65
N ARG A 143 6.14 -6.12 -2.79
CA ARG A 143 7.20 -5.82 -1.86
C ARG A 143 6.97 -4.47 -1.19
N SER A 144 7.36 -4.37 0.06
CA SER A 144 7.32 -3.12 0.83
C SER A 144 8.51 -3.04 1.79
N ALA A 145 8.81 -1.83 2.24
CA ALA A 145 9.81 -1.57 3.25
C ALA A 145 9.21 -0.73 4.38
N ALA A 146 9.58 -1.06 5.61
CA ALA A 146 9.48 -0.19 6.77
C ALA A 146 10.83 0.52 6.96
N PHE A 147 10.77 1.77 7.37
CA PHE A 147 11.87 2.69 7.59
C PHE A 147 11.87 3.19 9.04
N THR A 148 13.03 3.15 9.68
CA THR A 148 13.20 3.59 11.07
C THR A 148 12.69 5.02 11.33
N GLN A 149 12.79 5.89 10.33
CA GLN A 149 12.32 7.27 10.38
C GLN A 149 10.79 7.42 10.47
N LEU A 150 10.04 6.38 10.12
CA LEU A 150 8.57 6.35 10.11
C LEU A 150 8.02 5.33 11.10
N GLU A 151 8.53 4.09 11.09
CA GLU A 151 8.02 2.98 11.89
C GLU A 151 8.91 2.60 13.09
N GLY A 152 10.10 3.21 13.22
CA GLY A 152 11.02 2.94 14.34
C GLY A 152 11.90 1.70 14.17
N PHE A 153 11.80 1.00 13.03
CA PHE A 153 12.69 -0.09 12.62
C PHE A 153 12.81 -0.13 11.09
N ASP A 154 13.88 -0.76 10.59
CA ASP A 154 14.02 -1.04 9.16
C ASP A 154 13.61 -2.51 8.90
N ALA A 155 12.71 -2.75 7.96
CA ALA A 155 12.36 -4.10 7.56
C ALA A 155 11.92 -4.17 6.10
N LEU A 156 12.10 -5.34 5.49
CA LEU A 156 11.73 -5.64 4.13
C LEU A 156 10.70 -6.76 4.14
N PHE A 157 9.63 -6.61 3.38
CA PHE A 157 8.53 -7.57 3.32
C PHE A 157 8.23 -8.02 1.89
N GLU A 158 7.86 -9.29 1.76
CA GLU A 158 7.26 -9.84 0.54
C GLU A 158 5.89 -10.43 0.87
N ALA A 159 4.86 -10.00 0.14
CA ALA A 159 3.51 -10.50 0.22
C ALA A 159 3.13 -11.12 -1.13
N CYS A 160 3.06 -12.46 -1.19
CA CYS A 160 2.79 -13.16 -2.44
C CYS A 160 1.52 -14.03 -2.36
N ALA A 161 0.73 -14.03 -3.44
CA ALA A 161 -0.49 -14.83 -3.59
C ALA A 161 -0.62 -15.34 -5.03
N SER A 162 -1.26 -16.49 -5.22
CA SER A 162 -1.50 -17.10 -6.53
C SER A 162 -2.96 -17.00 -6.97
N GLY A 163 -3.21 -17.15 -8.27
CA GLY A 163 -4.56 -17.10 -8.84
C GLY A 163 -5.12 -15.68 -9.02
N ILE A 164 -4.25 -14.67 -9.06
CA ILE A 164 -4.62 -13.27 -9.22
C ILE A 164 -4.27 -12.80 -10.63
N ALA A 165 -5.28 -12.38 -11.39
CA ALA A 165 -5.06 -11.68 -12.65
C ALA A 165 -4.84 -10.17 -12.41
N MET A 166 -4.13 -9.50 -13.32
CA MET A 166 -3.91 -8.04 -13.25
C MET A 166 -5.23 -7.26 -13.09
N GLY A 167 -6.27 -7.62 -13.84
CA GLY A 167 -7.58 -6.97 -13.78
C GLY A 167 -8.42 -7.33 -12.56
N ASP A 168 -7.99 -8.32 -11.76
CA ASP A 168 -8.56 -8.57 -10.44
C ASP A 168 -7.89 -7.69 -9.38
N PHE A 169 -6.59 -7.40 -9.54
CA PHE A 169 -5.80 -6.62 -8.59
C PHE A 169 -5.99 -5.10 -8.72
N VAL A 170 -5.84 -4.56 -9.93
CA VAL A 170 -5.89 -3.12 -10.21
C VAL A 170 -6.74 -2.79 -11.44
N GLU A 171 -7.30 -1.59 -11.44
CA GLU A 171 -8.11 -1.06 -12.53
C GLU A 171 -7.86 0.43 -12.77
N ARG A 172 -8.34 0.92 -13.91
CA ARG A 172 -8.46 2.35 -14.16
C ARG A 172 -9.91 2.74 -13.91
N ARG A 173 -10.15 3.60 -12.92
CA ARG A 173 -11.49 4.05 -12.55
C ARG A 173 -11.70 5.51 -12.89
N VAL A 174 -12.86 5.81 -13.47
CA VAL A 174 -13.36 7.19 -13.64
C VAL A 174 -13.96 7.64 -12.32
N LEU A 175 -13.51 8.78 -11.83
CA LEU A 175 -13.95 9.41 -10.59
C LEU A 175 -15.19 10.29 -10.83
N PRO A 176 -15.93 10.67 -9.77
CA PRO A 176 -17.10 11.54 -9.90
C PRO A 176 -16.84 12.90 -10.58
N ASN A 177 -15.60 13.39 -10.53
CA ASN A 177 -15.18 14.63 -11.19
C ASN A 177 -14.82 14.45 -12.69
N GLY A 178 -14.97 13.25 -13.25
CA GLY A 178 -14.64 12.91 -14.64
C GLY A 178 -13.17 12.56 -14.89
N GLY A 179 -12.27 12.75 -13.92
CA GLY A 179 -10.89 12.29 -14.02
C GLY A 179 -10.79 10.76 -13.95
N ALA A 180 -9.72 10.17 -14.48
CA ALA A 180 -9.50 8.73 -14.40
C ALA A 180 -8.12 8.41 -13.80
N VAL A 181 -8.11 7.58 -12.76
CA VAL A 181 -6.89 7.22 -12.01
C VAL A 181 -6.73 5.69 -11.93
N GLY A 182 -5.49 5.22 -11.75
CA GLY A 182 -5.20 3.83 -11.42
C GLY A 182 -5.43 3.55 -9.94
N MET A 183 -6.09 2.44 -9.60
CA MET A 183 -6.32 2.02 -8.21
C MET A 183 -6.51 0.51 -8.09
N ALA A 184 -6.40 -0.01 -6.88
CA ALA A 184 -6.91 -1.32 -6.53
C ALA A 184 -8.38 -1.44 -6.93
N THR A 185 -8.77 -2.65 -7.34
CA THR A 185 -10.19 -2.95 -7.45
C THR A 185 -10.85 -2.87 -6.06
N LEU A 186 -12.16 -2.59 -6.01
CA LEU A 186 -12.88 -2.54 -4.72
C LEU A 186 -12.81 -3.91 -4.03
N GLU A 187 -12.82 -4.97 -4.82
CA GLU A 187 -12.70 -6.36 -4.37
C GLU A 187 -11.34 -6.64 -3.73
N THR A 188 -10.26 -6.15 -4.34
CA THR A 188 -8.91 -6.22 -3.77
C THR A 188 -8.85 -5.47 -2.44
N CYS A 189 -9.35 -4.24 -2.40
CA CYS A 189 -9.36 -3.44 -1.18
C CYS A 189 -10.20 -4.11 -0.08
N ARG A 190 -11.36 -4.64 -0.42
CA ARG A 190 -12.27 -5.31 0.52
C ARG A 190 -11.68 -6.61 1.07
N ALA A 191 -11.04 -7.42 0.21
CA ALA A 191 -10.37 -8.64 0.62
C ALA A 191 -9.18 -8.36 1.54
N ALA A 192 -8.34 -7.37 1.20
CA ALA A 192 -7.21 -6.91 2.03
C ALA A 192 -7.64 -6.53 3.45
N LYS A 193 -8.75 -5.80 3.55
CA LYS A 193 -9.29 -5.32 4.83
C LYS A 193 -9.95 -6.40 5.64
N ALA A 194 -10.60 -7.36 4.99
CA ALA A 194 -11.19 -8.51 5.67
C ALA A 194 -10.15 -9.43 6.28
N SER A 195 -8.93 -9.48 5.70
CA SER A 195 -7.81 -10.26 6.23
C SER A 195 -7.04 -9.57 7.37
N SER A 196 -7.46 -8.38 7.80
CA SER A 196 -6.81 -7.63 8.88
C SER A 196 -7.75 -7.41 10.05
N ASP A 197 -7.25 -7.54 11.27
CA ASP A 197 -8.05 -7.40 12.52
C ASP A 197 -8.10 -5.95 13.06
N ARG A 198 -7.94 -4.93 12.20
CA ARG A 198 -7.83 -3.53 12.64
C ARG A 198 -9.19 -2.85 12.71
N GLU A 199 -9.47 -2.16 13.82
CA GLU A 199 -10.76 -1.47 14.03
C GLU A 199 -11.11 -0.46 12.93
N LYS A 200 -10.11 0.28 12.42
CA LYS A 200 -10.31 1.27 11.35
C LYS A 200 -10.82 0.65 10.04
N ASP A 201 -10.56 -0.63 9.82
CA ASP A 201 -10.98 -1.32 8.60
C ASP A 201 -12.49 -1.57 8.56
N ALA A 202 -13.19 -1.59 9.70
CA ALA A 202 -14.64 -1.76 9.74
C ALA A 202 -15.38 -0.63 9.00
N VAL A 203 -14.92 0.62 9.14
CA VAL A 203 -15.52 1.80 8.48
C VAL A 203 -15.27 1.76 6.97
N ASP A 204 -14.03 1.44 6.58
CA ASP A 204 -13.65 1.32 5.17
C ASP A 204 -14.42 0.16 4.49
N ILE A 205 -14.60 -0.96 5.19
CA ILE A 205 -15.40 -2.12 4.76
C ILE A 205 -16.86 -1.73 4.52
N ALA A 206 -17.48 -1.02 5.47
CA ALA A 206 -18.87 -0.60 5.33
C ALA A 206 -19.07 0.32 4.10
N GLU A 207 -18.09 1.19 3.82
CA GLU A 207 -18.14 2.05 2.64
C GLU A 207 -17.95 1.25 1.34
N LEU A 208 -17.05 0.26 1.32
CA LEU A 208 -16.89 -0.64 0.18
C LEU A 208 -18.16 -1.46 -0.10
N ASP A 209 -18.80 -1.98 0.95
CA ASP A 209 -20.06 -2.72 0.84
C ASP A 209 -21.20 -1.80 0.32
N ARG A 210 -21.22 -0.52 0.73
CA ARG A 210 -22.17 0.48 0.23
C ARG A 210 -21.94 0.84 -1.25
N LEU A 211 -20.68 0.97 -1.67
CA LEU A 211 -20.31 1.24 -3.06
C LEU A 211 -20.70 0.07 -3.99
N GLY A 212 -20.67 -1.15 -3.45
CA GLY A 212 -20.91 -2.37 -4.20
C GLY A 212 -19.68 -2.79 -5.02
N TYR A 213 -19.56 -4.09 -5.24
CA TYR A 213 -18.44 -4.70 -5.96
C TYR A 213 -18.90 -5.99 -6.66
N ASP A 214 -18.12 -6.45 -7.63
CA ASP A 214 -18.31 -7.72 -8.33
C ASP A 214 -18.04 -8.89 -7.36
N SER A 215 -19.10 -9.65 -7.05
CA SER A 215 -19.03 -10.76 -6.10
C SER A 215 -18.16 -11.93 -6.57
N ALA A 216 -18.08 -12.17 -7.88
CA ALA A 216 -17.26 -13.24 -8.44
C ALA A 216 -15.77 -12.88 -8.39
N ARG A 217 -15.43 -11.62 -8.68
CA ARG A 217 -14.07 -11.10 -8.48
C ARG A 217 -13.72 -11.07 -7.00
N PHE A 218 -14.62 -10.64 -6.12
CA PHE A 218 -14.40 -10.65 -4.68
C PHE A 218 -14.09 -12.04 -4.15
N ALA A 219 -14.86 -13.07 -4.53
CA ALA A 219 -14.59 -14.45 -4.11
C ALA A 219 -13.20 -14.96 -4.54
N ARG A 220 -12.73 -14.59 -5.74
CA ARG A 220 -11.36 -14.90 -6.19
C ARG A 220 -10.32 -14.18 -5.31
N MET A 221 -10.51 -12.89 -5.06
CA MET A 221 -9.59 -12.09 -4.25
C MET A 221 -9.51 -12.59 -2.80
N THR A 222 -10.65 -12.89 -2.18
CA THR A 222 -10.71 -13.48 -0.83
C THR A 222 -9.92 -14.79 -0.77
N THR A 223 -10.18 -15.71 -1.71
CA THR A 223 -9.46 -17.01 -1.76
C THR A 223 -7.94 -16.82 -1.88
N ALA A 224 -7.52 -15.86 -2.71
CA ALA A 224 -6.09 -15.58 -2.89
C ALA A 224 -5.46 -14.95 -1.65
N PHE A 225 -6.18 -14.06 -0.96
CA PHE A 225 -5.69 -13.32 0.20
C PHE A 225 -5.66 -14.17 1.47
N GLU A 226 -6.62 -15.09 1.64
CA GLU A 226 -6.59 -16.10 2.71
C GLU A 226 -5.36 -17.01 2.63
N ARG A 227 -4.82 -17.21 1.42
CA ARG A 227 -3.64 -18.02 1.13
C ARG A 227 -2.38 -17.18 0.93
N MET A 228 -2.48 -15.86 1.11
CA MET A 228 -1.34 -14.99 0.92
C MET A 228 -0.29 -15.30 1.98
N ASN A 229 0.93 -15.48 1.51
CA ASN A 229 2.08 -15.64 2.38
C ASN A 229 2.79 -14.29 2.48
N VAL A 230 3.01 -13.83 3.71
CA VAL A 230 3.73 -12.59 3.96
C VAL A 230 4.93 -12.89 4.86
N ILE A 231 6.10 -12.51 4.39
CA ILE A 231 7.37 -12.81 5.05
C ILE A 231 8.17 -11.53 5.25
N CYS A 232 8.78 -11.41 6.44
CA CYS A 232 9.85 -10.45 6.68
C CYS A 232 11.15 -11.08 6.18
N VAL A 233 11.74 -10.51 5.13
CA VAL A 233 12.93 -11.08 4.48
C VAL A 233 14.25 -10.51 5.01
N ALA A 234 14.20 -9.32 5.62
CA ALA A 234 15.30 -8.72 6.34
C ALA A 234 14.76 -7.71 7.35
N HIS A 235 15.43 -7.58 8.50
CA HIS A 235 15.10 -6.55 9.49
C HIS A 235 16.35 -6.07 10.24
N SER A 236 16.32 -4.83 10.71
CA SER A 236 17.24 -4.26 11.69
C SER A 236 16.50 -3.35 12.65
N ALA A 237 16.96 -3.33 13.91
CA ALA A 237 16.45 -2.47 14.98
C ALA A 237 17.39 -1.27 15.19
#